data_AF-Q7BV40-F1
#
_entry.id   AF-Q7BV40-F1
#
_cell.length_a   1.000
_cell.length_b   1.000
_cell.length_c   1.000
_cell.angle_alpha   90.00
_cell.angle_beta   90.00
_cell.angle_gamma   90.00
#
_symmetry.space_group_name_H-M   'P 1'
#
loop_
_entity.id
_entity.type
_entity.pdbx_description
1 polymer ?
#
loop_
_entity_poly.entity_id
_entity_poly.type
_entity_poly.pdbx_seq_one_letter_code
_entity_poly.pdbx_strand_id
1 'polypeptide(L)'
;MTKSILYFLSTSDISSGATRSLLRLVSIVEDSDFRVIIILPEHGNVEDELVNKGIKYYVVKQYIWNYWIKYLSHTKNIFYYLKLPLKYLLNRISFHKINRII
;
A
#
# COMPACT_ATOMS: atom_id res chain seq x y z
N MET A 1 -20.84 9.89 13.34
CA MET A 1 -19.38 9.63 13.34
C MET A 1 -19.03 9.13 11.96
N THR A 2 -18.33 9.92 11.17
CA THR A 2 -17.84 9.53 9.85
C THR A 2 -16.85 8.39 10.02
N LYS A 3 -17.16 7.21 9.48
CA LYS A 3 -16.27 6.04 9.58
C LYS A 3 -15.20 6.17 8.51
N SER A 4 -13.95 5.81 8.84
CA SER A 4 -12.85 5.86 7.86
C SER A 4 -12.54 4.45 7.36
N ILE A 5 -12.33 4.31 6.05
CA ILE A 5 -11.91 3.05 5.42
C ILE A 5 -10.51 3.25 4.87
N LEU A 6 -9.61 2.34 5.23
CA LEU A 6 -8.23 2.36 4.80
C LEU A 6 -8.01 1.25 3.77
N TYR A 7 -7.57 1.61 2.57
CA TYR A 7 -7.19 0.64 1.53
C TYR A 7 -5.69 0.65 1.31
N PHE A 8 -5.12 -0.52 1.05
CA PHE A 8 -3.70 -0.71 0.77
C PHE A 8 -3.53 -1.18 -0.67
N LEU A 9 -2.74 -0.43 -1.44
CA LEU A 9 -2.32 -0.84 -2.77
C LEU A 9 -1.05 -1.68 -2.70
N SER A 10 -0.97 -2.70 -3.55
CA SER A 10 0.20 -3.56 -3.67
C SER A 10 1.26 -3.00 -4.62
N THR A 11 0.89 -2.02 -5.44
CA THR A 11 1.74 -1.31 -6.40
C THR A 11 1.19 0.09 -6.62
N SER A 12 2.06 1.03 -6.98
CA SER A 12 1.68 2.39 -7.36
C SER A 12 1.53 2.57 -8.88
N ASP A 13 1.37 1.47 -9.61
CA ASP A 13 1.13 1.46 -11.06
C ASP A 13 -0.35 1.29 -11.40
N ILE A 14 -0.89 2.25 -12.17
CA ILE A 14 -2.25 2.25 -12.70
C ILE A 14 -2.49 1.19 -13.78
N SER A 15 -1.44 0.67 -14.41
CA SER A 15 -1.57 -0.41 -15.40
C SER A 15 -2.06 -1.72 -14.77
N SER A 16 -1.84 -1.89 -13.47
CA SER A 16 -2.27 -3.06 -12.70
C SER A 16 -3.79 -3.15 -12.60
N GLY A 17 -4.34 -4.31 -13.00
CA GLY A 17 -5.76 -4.59 -12.88
C GLY A 17 -6.26 -4.52 -11.44
N ALA A 18 -5.41 -4.86 -10.45
CA ALA A 18 -5.76 -4.73 -9.03
C ALA A 18 -5.92 -3.26 -8.63
N THR A 19 -5.03 -2.38 -9.08
CA THR A 19 -5.10 -0.94 -8.82
C THR A 19 -6.39 -0.36 -9.41
N ARG A 20 -6.68 -0.64 -10.69
CA ARG A 20 -7.90 -0.15 -11.35
C ARG A 20 -9.18 -0.62 -10.67
N SER A 21 -9.20 -1.89 -10.26
CA SER A 21 -10.34 -2.47 -9.55
C SER A 21 -10.57 -1.79 -8.21
N LEU A 22 -9.50 -1.53 -7.46
CA LEU A 22 -9.57 -0.82 -6.19
C LEU A 22 -10.04 0.62 -6.37
N LEU A 23 -9.51 1.37 -7.34
CA LEU A 23 -9.95 2.75 -7.60
C LEU A 23 -11.44 2.84 -7.96
N ARG A 24 -11.93 1.86 -8.71
CA ARG A 24 -13.36 1.76 -9.02
C ARG A 24 -14.19 1.49 -7.78
N LEU A 25 -13.73 0.59 -6.89
CA LEU A 25 -14.37 0.33 -5.60
C LEU A 25 -14.40 1.59 -4.74
N VAL A 26 -13.27 2.30 -4.63
CA VAL A 26 -13.15 3.53 -3.84
C VAL A 26 -14.12 4.60 -4.33
N SER A 27 -14.23 4.77 -5.65
CA SER A 27 -15.17 5.75 -6.23
C SER A 27 -16.63 5.44 -5.84
N ILE A 28 -17.00 4.16 -5.71
CA ILE A 28 -18.35 3.75 -5.28
C ILE A 28 -18.55 3.98 -3.78
N VAL A 29 -17.48 3.83 -2.98
CA VAL A 29 -17.55 3.95 -1.52
C VAL A 29 -17.49 5.41 -1.07
N GLU A 30 -16.84 6.31 -1.80
CA GLU A 30 -16.85 7.75 -1.48
C GLU A 30 -18.24 8.39 -1.60
N ASP A 31 -19.16 7.81 -2.39
CA ASP A 31 -20.56 8.23 -2.46
C ASP A 31 -21.38 7.89 -1.20
N SER A 32 -20.73 7.32 -0.18
CA SER A 32 -21.35 6.97 1.10
C SER A 32 -20.71 7.73 2.26
N ASP A 33 -21.26 7.63 3.48
CA ASP A 33 -20.84 8.40 4.68
C ASP A 33 -19.46 7.95 5.25
N PHE A 34 -18.58 7.44 4.38
CA PHE A 34 -17.26 6.94 4.70
C PHE A 34 -16.17 7.83 4.13
N ARG A 35 -15.16 8.12 4.94
CA ARG A 35 -13.93 8.76 4.47
C ARG A 35 -12.95 7.70 4.00
N VAL A 36 -12.60 7.72 2.72
CA VAL A 36 -11.62 6.77 2.17
C VAL A 36 -10.21 7.35 2.26
N ILE A 37 -9.26 6.54 2.71
CA ILE A 37 -7.83 6.85 2.70
C ILE A 37 -7.09 5.70 2.01
N ILE A 38 -6.19 6.02 1.08
CA ILE A 38 -5.39 5.03 0.37
C ILE A 38 -3.94 5.10 0.80
N ILE A 39 -3.34 3.95 1.11
CA ILE A 39 -1.91 3.83 1.39
C ILE A 39 -1.21 3.24 0.15
N LEU A 40 -0.30 4.03 -0.40
CA LEU A 40 0.56 3.63 -1.51
C LEU A 40 1.89 3.09 -0.99
N PRO A 41 2.43 2.02 -1.60
CA PRO A 41 3.71 1.44 -1.19
C PRO A 41 4.92 2.20 -1.69
N GLU A 42 4.76 3.06 -2.70
CA GLU A 42 5.79 3.89 -3.30
C GLU A 42 5.16 5.01 -4.14
N HIS A 43 5.97 5.89 -4.72
CA HIS A 43 5.46 6.89 -5.65
C HIS A 43 5.20 6.27 -7.02
N GLY A 44 4.19 6.77 -7.75
CA GLY A 44 3.83 6.26 -9.06
C GLY A 44 2.67 7.00 -9.72
N ASN A 45 2.37 6.60 -10.95
CA ASN A 45 1.36 7.24 -11.81
C ASN A 45 -0.08 7.16 -11.26
N VAL A 46 -0.35 6.28 -10.28
CA VAL A 46 -1.64 6.23 -9.59
C VAL A 46 -1.93 7.51 -8.79
N GLU A 47 -0.89 8.22 -8.33
CA GLU A 47 -1.04 9.46 -7.55
C GLU A 47 -1.83 10.52 -8.31
N ASP A 48 -1.58 10.68 -9.60
CA ASP A 48 -2.27 11.66 -10.45
C ASP A 48 -3.78 11.40 -10.47
N GLU A 49 -4.17 10.13 -10.54
CA GLU A 49 -5.58 9.74 -10.58
C GLU A 49 -6.26 9.93 -9.23
N LEU A 50 -5.55 9.69 -8.12
CA LEU A 50 -6.03 9.96 -6.77
C LEU A 50 -6.23 11.45 -6.51
N VAL A 51 -5.27 12.28 -6.93
CA VAL A 51 -5.36 13.75 -6.85
C VAL A 51 -6.53 14.26 -7.66
N ASN A 52 -6.68 13.81 -8.92
CA ASN A 52 -7.77 14.23 -9.79
C ASN A 52 -9.16 13.87 -9.24
N LYS A 53 -9.25 12.77 -8.48
CA LYS A 53 -10.49 12.32 -7.83
C LYS A 53 -10.70 12.93 -6.44
N GLY A 54 -9.75 13.71 -5.93
CA GLY A 54 -9.82 14.26 -4.56
C GLY A 54 -9.67 13.22 -3.45
N ILE A 55 -9.20 12.00 -3.78
CA ILE A 55 -9.07 10.91 -2.84
C ILE A 55 -7.83 11.15 -1.98
N LYS A 56 -8.00 11.10 -0.65
CA LYS A 56 -6.88 11.26 0.28
C LYS A 56 -5.96 10.04 0.24
N TYR A 57 -4.67 10.26 0.06
CA TYR A 57 -3.68 9.19 0.07
C TYR A 57 -2.41 9.55 0.84
N TYR A 58 -1.65 8.51 1.20
CA TYR A 58 -0.32 8.64 1.78
C TYR A 58 0.61 7.63 1.14
N VAL A 59 1.83 8.08 0.80
CA VAL A 59 2.89 7.19 0.34
C VAL A 59 3.69 6.71 1.53
N VAL A 60 3.54 5.43 1.85
CA VAL A 60 4.30 4.76 2.91
C VAL A 60 5.11 3.66 2.27
N LYS A 61 6.42 3.89 2.16
CA LYS A 61 7.35 2.91 1.59
C LYS A 61 7.22 1.56 2.28
N GLN A 62 6.83 0.52 1.56
CA GLN A 62 6.62 -0.83 2.10
C GLN A 62 7.43 -1.84 1.30
N TYR A 63 8.00 -2.84 1.98
CA TYR A 63 8.74 -3.90 1.30
C TYR A 63 7.76 -5.02 0.87
N ILE A 64 6.88 -4.72 -0.09
CA ILE A 64 5.73 -5.58 -0.46
C ILE A 64 6.18 -6.85 -1.18
N TRP A 65 7.05 -6.72 -2.18
CA TRP A 65 7.27 -7.75 -3.20
C TRP A 65 7.95 -9.04 -2.70
N ASN A 66 8.65 -8.99 -1.57
CA ASN A 66 9.44 -10.12 -1.06
C ASN A 66 9.02 -10.63 0.33
N TYR A 67 8.07 -9.99 1.00
CA TYR A 67 7.76 -10.33 2.40
C TYR A 67 6.40 -10.96 2.62
N TRP A 68 5.38 -10.55 1.85
CA TRP A 68 4.03 -11.10 2.02
C TRP A 68 3.78 -12.35 1.17
N ILE A 69 4.43 -12.46 0.00
CA ILE A 69 4.11 -13.48 -1.01
C ILE A 69 5.26 -14.45 -1.30
N LYS A 70 6.51 -14.12 -0.97
CA LYS A 70 7.68 -14.94 -1.34
C LYS A 70 8.32 -15.69 -0.16
N TYR A 71 7.47 -16.30 0.66
CA TYR A 71 7.83 -17.55 1.32
C TYR A 71 7.32 -18.67 0.43
N LEU A 72 8.18 -19.28 -0.39
CA LEU A 72 8.08 -20.64 -0.91
C LEU A 72 9.09 -20.77 -2.05
N SER A 73 10.10 -21.63 -1.79
CA SER A 73 11.04 -22.21 -2.74
C SER A 73 12.10 -21.31 -3.44
N HIS A 74 13.38 -21.67 -3.23
CA HIS A 74 14.50 -21.62 -4.19
C HIS A 74 15.78 -20.81 -3.93
N THR A 75 15.96 -20.02 -2.87
CA THR A 75 17.31 -19.44 -2.61
C THR A 75 17.74 -19.53 -1.15
N LYS A 76 18.42 -20.63 -0.79
CA LYS A 76 19.20 -20.77 0.45
C LYS A 76 20.50 -19.95 0.34
N ASN A 77 20.39 -18.62 0.20
CA ASN A 77 21.57 -17.75 0.09
C ASN A 77 21.76 -16.97 1.40
N ILE A 78 22.95 -17.04 2.00
CA ILE A 78 23.27 -16.42 3.30
C ILE A 78 23.00 -14.90 3.28
N PHE A 79 23.22 -14.26 2.12
CA PHE A 79 22.94 -12.85 1.90
C PHE A 79 21.45 -12.49 1.99
N TYR A 80 20.56 -13.44 1.73
CA TYR A 80 19.12 -13.22 1.90
C TYR A 80 18.76 -13.16 3.39
N TYR A 81 19.31 -14.09 4.19
CA TYR A 81 19.09 -14.15 5.63
C TYR A 81 19.58 -12.90 6.34
N LEU A 82 20.74 -12.37 5.93
CA LEU A 82 21.26 -11.11 6.48
C LEU A 82 20.40 -9.89 6.14
N LYS A 83 19.64 -9.91 5.03
CA LYS A 83 18.73 -8.82 4.63
C LYS A 83 17.37 -8.89 5.32
N LEU A 84 16.97 -10.04 5.88
CA LEU A 84 15.66 -10.22 6.54
C LEU A 84 15.45 -9.27 7.74
N PRO A 85 16.39 -9.15 8.71
CA PRO A 85 16.21 -8.25 9.85
C PRO A 85 16.04 -6.79 9.41
N LEU A 86 16.81 -6.34 8.41
CA LEU A 86 16.71 -4.99 7.87
C LEU A 86 15.34 -4.74 7.24
N LYS A 87 14.83 -5.71 6.48
CA LYS A 87 13.49 -5.64 5.88
C LYS A 87 12.38 -5.63 6.94
N TYR A 88 12.50 -6.45 7.99
CA TYR A 88 11.59 -6.43 9.15
C TYR A 88 11.58 -5.07 9.83
N LEU A 89 12.76 -4.45 10.03
CA LEU A 89 12.87 -3.13 10.63
C LEU A 89 12.19 -2.07 9.77
N LEU A 90 12.43 -2.08 8.45
CA LEU A 90 11.77 -1.17 7.51
C LEU A 90 10.24 -1.32 7.56
N ASN A 91 9.72 -2.55 7.55
CA ASN A 91 8.28 -2.80 7.66
C ASN A 91 7.71 -2.34 9.01
N ARG A 92 8.46 -2.48 10.12
CA ARG A 92 8.05 -1.92 11.42
C ARG A 92 7.96 -0.40 11.40
N ILE A 93 8.91 0.27 10.74
CA ILE A 93 8.86 1.74 10.56
C ILE A 93 7.62 2.12 9.73
N SER A 94 7.35 1.38 8.65
CA SER A 94 6.15 1.59 7.82
C SER A 94 4.86 1.43 8.62
N PHE A 95 4.76 0.39 9.44
CA PHE A 95 3.62 0.18 10.34
C PHE A 95 3.45 1.34 11.33
N HIS A 96 4.55 1.81 11.92
CA HIS A 96 4.49 2.95 12.84
C HIS A 96 4.05 4.24 12.14
N LYS A 97 4.41 4.44 10.86
CA LYS A 97 3.90 5.56 10.06
C LYS A 97 2.39 5.43 9.78
N ILE A 98 1.93 4.23 9.42
CA ILE A 98 0.50 3.95 9.18
C ILE A 98 -0.33 4.21 10.46
N ASN A 99 0.14 3.74 11.61
CA ASN A 99 -0.52 3.98 12.90
C ASN A 99 -0.61 5.46 13.31
N ARG A 100 0.19 6.36 12.71
CA ARG A 100 0.08 7.80 12.93
C ARG A 100 -0.91 8.48 11.98
N ILE A 101 -1.32 7.78 10.92
CA ILE A 101 -2.26 8.28 9.91
C ILE A 101 -3.70 7.94 10.32
N ILE A 102 -3.89 6.75 10.92
CA ILE A 102 -5.14 6.27 11.51
C ILE A 102 -5.40 7.03 12.82
#